data_AF-A0AA88DMQ4-F1
#
_entry.id   AF-A0AA88DMQ4-F1
#
_cell.length_a   1.000
_cell.length_b   1.000
_cell.length_c   1.000
_cell.angle_alpha   90.00
_cell.angle_beta   90.00
_cell.angle_gamma   90.00
#
_symmetry.space_group_name_H-M   'P 1'
#
loop_
_entity.id
_entity.type
_entity.pdbx_description
1 polymer ?
#
loop_
_entity_poly.entity_id
_entity_poly.type
_entity_poly.pdbx_seq_one_letter_code
_entity_poly.pdbx_strand_id
1 'polypeptide(L)'
;MVGLVQLLLKSNAANCLVEDYAACLELRSEESQFIENSSQDPGVIILQLLIDNISRPAPNVTHLLLKFDLDNVEHKLSICSCLKVILEILEKLSKPDVNALLHEFGFQLLYELCLDPLTCGPTMDLLSSKKYQFFVRHLDTIGVAPLPKRSGNQALRISSLHQRAWLLKLLAIELHAGDMSSSSHRDACQSILAHLFGREIIGIGTDQIISYSLSLQNSAEAAGTRSINKSKVLELLEVVQFRSPDTSMKLSQIISTLKYDLLVEDVLANPAISGKGGVYYYSERGDRLIDLASLRDKLWQKFSSMNPQLCNFGSEAELNDVKETIQQLLRWGWNYNKNLEEQAAQLHMLTGWSQIVEISASRRTSLLENRSEVLYQVLDASLTASGSPDCSLKMAFILCQVALTCMAKLRDERFLCPGGFNSDSAAYLDILTVKQLSNGACHSILFKLMLSILRHESSEALRRRQYALLLSYFQYCQHFLDPDVPKSVLQLLLLDDQESEDLDLHKINKEQAELARANFSILRKEAQSLLDLVGDMFLVLII
;
A
#
# COMPACT_ATOMS: atom_id res chain seq x y z
N MET A 1 17.98 -20.11 22.32
CA MET A 1 19.42 -19.94 22.05
C MET A 1 19.89 -18.58 22.55
N VAL A 2 19.86 -18.34 23.86
CA VAL A 2 20.49 -17.13 24.43
C VAL A 2 21.99 -17.42 24.55
N GLY A 3 22.84 -16.52 24.04
CA GLY A 3 24.31 -16.65 24.12
C GLY A 3 25.01 -17.33 22.95
N LEU A 4 24.30 -17.77 21.89
CA LEU A 4 24.93 -18.38 20.70
C LEU A 4 25.95 -17.44 20.05
N VAL A 5 25.58 -16.17 19.84
CA VAL A 5 26.46 -15.16 19.22
C VAL A 5 27.73 -14.97 20.05
N GLN A 6 27.61 -14.86 21.37
CA GLN A 6 28.75 -14.74 22.27
C GLN A 6 29.67 -15.98 22.20
N LEU A 7 29.09 -17.17 22.05
CA LEU A 7 29.87 -18.40 21.89
C LEU A 7 30.62 -18.41 20.55
N LEU A 8 29.98 -18.02 19.45
CA LEU A 8 30.59 -17.94 18.11
C LEU A 8 31.72 -16.90 18.04
N LEU A 9 31.56 -15.78 18.74
CA LEU A 9 32.60 -14.76 18.87
C LEU A 9 33.78 -15.29 19.69
N LYS A 10 33.52 -15.94 20.84
CA LYS A 10 34.56 -16.53 21.69
C LYS A 10 35.33 -17.67 21.01
N SER A 11 34.66 -18.45 20.15
CA SER A 11 35.28 -19.54 19.39
C SER A 11 35.97 -19.09 18.10
N ASN A 12 35.96 -17.78 17.79
CA ASN A 12 36.49 -17.21 16.54
C ASN A 12 35.89 -17.82 15.26
N ALA A 13 34.67 -18.38 15.35
CA ALA A 13 33.96 -18.99 14.23
C ALA A 13 33.01 -18.01 13.52
N ALA A 14 32.76 -16.85 14.13
CA ALA A 14 31.85 -15.82 13.63
C ALA A 14 32.17 -15.37 12.20
N ASN A 15 33.43 -15.06 11.88
CA ASN A 15 33.80 -14.54 10.57
C ASN A 15 33.59 -15.56 9.45
N CYS A 16 34.01 -16.82 9.66
CA CYS A 16 33.78 -17.89 8.69
C CYS A 16 32.29 -18.09 8.43
N LEU A 17 31.47 -18.08 9.50
CA LEU A 17 30.02 -18.23 9.36
C LEU A 17 29.40 -17.09 8.54
N VAL A 18 29.83 -15.85 8.77
CA VAL A 18 29.33 -14.70 7.99
C VAL A 18 29.71 -14.83 6.52
N GLU A 19 30.95 -15.24 6.23
CA GLU A 19 31.45 -15.45 4.86
C GLU A 19 30.70 -16.59 4.15
N ASP A 20 30.48 -17.72 4.83
CA ASP A 20 29.76 -18.87 4.27
C ASP A 20 28.31 -18.52 3.91
N TYR A 21 27.61 -17.78 4.78
CA TYR A 21 26.23 -17.34 4.51
C TYR A 21 26.18 -16.30 3.39
N ALA A 22 27.14 -15.36 3.34
CA ALA A 22 27.23 -14.38 2.27
C ALA A 22 27.51 -15.05 0.92
N ALA A 23 28.44 -16.01 0.87
CA ALA A 23 28.75 -16.78 -0.32
C ALA A 23 27.55 -17.62 -0.79
N CYS A 24 26.78 -18.20 0.14
CA CYS A 24 25.57 -18.95 -0.19
C CYS A 24 24.50 -18.05 -0.84
N LEU A 25 24.30 -16.82 -0.33
CA LEU A 25 23.40 -15.84 -0.94
C LEU A 25 23.87 -15.39 -2.33
N GLU A 26 25.17 -15.15 -2.48
CA GLU A 26 25.77 -14.72 -3.75
C GLU A 26 25.59 -15.81 -4.81
N LEU A 27 26.00 -17.05 -4.52
CA LEU A 27 25.83 -18.20 -5.41
C LEU A 27 24.36 -18.40 -5.79
N ARG A 28 23.45 -18.36 -4.82
CA ARG A 28 22.01 -18.53 -5.09
C ARG A 28 21.47 -17.41 -5.98
N SER A 29 21.95 -16.17 -5.85
CA SER A 29 21.49 -15.07 -6.70
C SER A 29 21.87 -15.25 -8.18
N GLU A 30 22.96 -15.96 -8.46
CA GLU A 30 23.46 -16.26 -9.80
C GLU A 30 22.80 -17.47 -10.45
N GLU A 31 22.12 -18.32 -9.69
CA GLU A 31 21.40 -19.49 -10.22
C GLU A 31 20.27 -19.08 -11.18
N SER A 32 19.94 -19.97 -12.12
CA SER A 32 18.92 -19.73 -13.15
C SER A 32 17.71 -20.66 -13.02
N GLN A 33 17.71 -21.55 -12.03
CA GLN A 33 16.66 -22.55 -11.87
C GLN A 33 15.59 -22.06 -10.90
N PHE A 34 14.33 -22.16 -11.33
CA PHE A 34 13.19 -21.91 -10.46
C PHE A 34 13.05 -23.07 -9.46
N ILE A 35 13.02 -22.74 -8.17
CA ILE A 35 12.77 -23.71 -7.11
C ILE A 35 11.26 -23.72 -6.85
N GLU A 36 10.59 -24.82 -7.22
CA GLU A 36 9.13 -24.95 -7.09
C GLU A 36 8.64 -24.84 -5.64
N ASN A 37 9.45 -25.26 -4.68
CA ASN A 37 9.14 -25.16 -3.26
C ASN A 37 10.08 -24.17 -2.57
N SER A 38 9.57 -22.96 -2.35
CA SER A 38 10.26 -21.86 -1.66
C SER A 38 10.81 -22.24 -0.28
N SER A 39 10.22 -23.22 0.40
CA SER A 39 10.74 -23.73 1.69
C SER A 39 12.07 -24.49 1.59
N GLN A 40 12.55 -24.78 0.39
CA GLN A 40 13.83 -25.44 0.11
C GLN A 40 14.87 -24.49 -0.50
N ASP A 41 14.49 -23.24 -0.77
CA ASP A 41 15.41 -22.26 -1.35
C ASP A 41 16.36 -21.72 -0.27
N PRO A 42 17.68 -21.97 -0.37
CA PRO A 42 18.62 -21.58 0.66
C PRO A 42 18.70 -20.06 0.85
N GLY A 43 18.56 -19.27 -0.23
CA GLY A 43 18.59 -17.82 -0.14
C GLY A 43 17.35 -17.27 0.58
N VAL A 44 16.19 -17.85 0.29
CA VAL A 44 14.94 -17.50 0.98
C VAL A 44 15.01 -17.87 2.47
N ILE A 45 15.50 -19.06 2.80
CA ILE A 45 15.66 -19.52 4.18
C ILE A 45 16.62 -18.60 4.96
N ILE A 46 17.72 -18.16 4.34
CA ILE A 46 18.65 -17.22 4.96
C ILE A 46 17.97 -15.88 5.24
N LEU A 47 17.22 -15.32 4.28
CA LEU A 47 16.50 -14.06 4.50
C LEU A 47 15.43 -14.18 5.59
N GLN A 48 14.66 -15.27 5.61
CA GLN A 48 13.70 -15.55 6.67
C GLN A 48 14.36 -15.67 8.03
N LEU A 49 15.50 -16.37 8.12
CA LEU A 49 16.29 -16.44 9.35
C LEU A 49 16.66 -15.05 9.86
N LEU A 50 17.09 -14.14 8.98
CA LEU A 50 17.46 -12.78 9.34
C LEU A 50 16.25 -11.97 9.82
N ILE A 51 15.12 -12.06 9.11
CA ILE A 51 13.86 -11.38 9.45
C ILE A 51 13.30 -11.88 10.78
N ASP A 52 13.26 -13.20 11.01
CA ASP A 52 12.70 -13.80 12.23
C ASP A 52 13.55 -13.56 13.47
N ASN A 53 14.83 -13.21 13.30
CA ASN A 53 15.74 -13.00 14.42
C ASN A 53 15.95 -11.52 14.77
N ILE A 54 15.70 -10.55 13.88
CA ILE A 54 16.00 -9.13 14.17
C ILE A 54 15.29 -8.61 15.42
N SER A 55 14.02 -8.99 15.61
CA SER A 55 13.20 -8.59 16.76
C SER A 55 13.56 -9.30 18.08
N ARG A 56 14.49 -10.26 18.07
CA ARG A 56 14.94 -10.97 19.27
C ARG A 56 15.99 -10.14 20.01
N PRO A 57 16.17 -10.34 21.33
CA PRO A 57 17.15 -9.58 22.12
C PRO A 57 18.53 -9.57 21.48
N ALA A 58 19.06 -8.37 21.26
CA ALA A 58 20.40 -8.17 20.70
C ALA A 58 21.50 -8.47 21.73
N PRO A 59 22.70 -8.92 21.30
CA PRO A 59 23.03 -9.32 19.94
C PRO A 59 22.44 -10.67 19.54
N ASN A 60 21.84 -10.71 18.35
CA ASN A 60 21.28 -11.93 17.77
C ASN A 60 21.97 -12.31 16.45
N VAL A 61 21.54 -13.42 15.83
CA VAL A 61 22.15 -13.96 14.60
C VAL A 61 22.11 -12.94 13.45
N THR A 62 21.05 -12.13 13.36
CA THR A 62 20.91 -11.10 12.32
C THR A 62 21.99 -10.03 12.46
N HIS A 63 22.21 -9.52 13.68
CA HIS A 63 23.27 -8.55 13.94
C HIS A 63 24.65 -9.09 13.55
N LEU A 64 24.92 -10.36 13.89
CA LEU A 64 26.18 -11.04 13.55
C LEU A 64 26.37 -11.17 12.02
N LEU A 65 25.39 -11.75 11.32
CA LEU A 65 25.48 -12.06 9.88
C LEU A 65 25.52 -10.81 8.99
N LEU A 66 24.87 -9.73 9.43
CA LEU A 66 24.90 -8.45 8.73
C LEU A 66 26.11 -7.59 9.12
N LYS A 67 26.87 -8.02 10.14
CA LYS A 67 27.99 -7.28 10.74
C LYS A 67 27.59 -5.90 11.27
N PHE A 68 26.42 -5.80 11.92
CA PHE A 68 26.15 -4.65 12.78
C PHE A 68 27.04 -4.79 14.01
N ASP A 69 28.13 -4.02 14.03
CA ASP A 69 29.14 -4.10 15.07
C ASP A 69 28.50 -3.70 16.41
N LEU A 70 28.68 -4.54 17.42
CA LEU A 70 28.03 -4.36 18.72
C LEU A 70 28.74 -3.31 19.59
N ASP A 71 29.89 -2.82 19.11
CA ASP A 71 30.74 -1.88 19.84
C ASP A 71 31.19 -0.63 19.02
N ASN A 72 30.92 -0.51 17.71
CA ASN A 72 31.13 0.74 16.94
C ASN A 72 30.59 0.66 15.49
N VAL A 73 29.46 1.32 15.21
CA VAL A 73 28.72 1.11 13.96
C VAL A 73 29.22 1.94 12.75
N GLU A 74 30.09 2.92 12.95
CA GLU A 74 30.39 3.91 11.90
C GLU A 74 31.49 3.51 10.90
N HIS A 75 32.28 2.47 11.14
CA HIS A 75 33.50 2.25 10.34
C HIS A 75 33.63 0.85 9.75
N LYS A 76 33.14 0.78 8.50
CA LYS A 76 33.34 -0.25 7.46
C LYS A 76 32.31 -1.37 7.45
N LEU A 77 31.29 -1.22 6.60
CA LEU A 77 30.71 -2.38 5.92
C LEU A 77 31.87 -3.18 5.31
N SER A 78 32.24 -4.28 5.98
CA SER A 78 33.27 -5.21 5.50
C SER A 78 32.83 -5.78 4.15
N ILE A 79 33.78 -6.04 3.27
CA ILE A 79 33.60 -6.50 1.88
C ILE A 79 32.81 -7.83 1.80
N CYS A 80 32.70 -8.57 2.91
CA CYS A 80 32.08 -9.88 3.01
C CYS A 80 31.03 -9.91 4.14
N SER A 81 29.89 -9.23 3.97
CA SER A 81 28.73 -9.37 4.86
C SER A 81 27.47 -9.72 4.05
N CYS A 82 26.53 -10.42 4.68
CA CYS A 82 25.24 -10.72 4.04
C CYS A 82 24.52 -9.43 3.62
N LEU A 83 24.64 -8.34 4.39
CA LEU A 83 24.04 -7.05 4.06
C LEU A 83 24.53 -6.51 2.72
N LYS A 84 25.84 -6.58 2.47
CA LYS A 84 26.42 -6.11 1.21
C LYS A 84 25.90 -6.91 0.02
N VAL A 85 25.90 -8.24 0.13
CA VAL A 85 25.39 -9.14 -0.93
C VAL A 85 23.91 -8.86 -1.20
N ILE A 86 23.10 -8.69 -0.14
CA ILE A 86 21.67 -8.36 -0.27
C ILE A 86 21.47 -7.01 -0.99
N LEU A 87 22.26 -5.98 -0.64
CA LEU A 87 22.20 -4.69 -1.35
C LEU A 87 22.58 -4.84 -2.83
N GLU A 88 23.58 -5.64 -3.17
CA GLU A 88 23.97 -5.89 -4.57
C GLU A 88 22.89 -6.66 -5.35
N ILE A 89 22.23 -7.63 -4.69
CA ILE A 89 21.08 -8.34 -5.25
C ILE A 89 19.95 -7.35 -5.56
N LEU A 90 19.60 -6.50 -4.59
CA LEU A 90 18.52 -5.51 -4.73
C LEU A 90 18.88 -4.38 -5.68
N GLU A 91 20.16 -4.05 -5.85
CA GLU A 91 20.63 -3.06 -6.82
C GLU A 91 20.46 -3.57 -8.27
N LYS A 92 20.72 -4.86 -8.51
CA LYS A 92 20.67 -5.47 -9.85
C LYS A 92 19.30 -6.02 -10.23
N LEU A 93 18.52 -6.53 -9.27
CA LEU A 93 17.20 -7.18 -9.46
C LEU A 93 17.18 -8.18 -10.61
N SER A 94 18.27 -8.92 -10.79
CA SER A 94 18.45 -9.81 -11.94
C SER A 94 17.56 -11.05 -11.83
N LYS A 95 17.05 -11.51 -12.99
CA LYS A 95 16.21 -12.71 -13.13
C LYS A 95 14.97 -12.69 -12.20
N PRO A 96 14.08 -11.69 -12.33
CA PRO A 96 12.93 -11.54 -11.42
C PRO A 96 12.03 -12.78 -11.40
N ASP A 97 11.89 -13.52 -12.51
CA ASP A 97 11.11 -14.76 -12.56
C ASP A 97 11.61 -15.87 -11.62
N VAL A 98 12.92 -15.89 -11.36
CA VAL A 98 13.58 -16.91 -10.52
C VAL A 98 13.82 -16.40 -9.10
N ASN A 99 14.16 -15.12 -8.97
CA ASN A 99 14.62 -14.52 -7.71
C ASN A 99 13.54 -13.65 -7.04
N ALA A 100 12.27 -13.78 -7.43
CA ALA A 100 11.17 -12.96 -6.93
C ALA A 100 11.14 -12.86 -5.39
N LEU A 101 11.15 -14.00 -4.72
CA LEU A 101 11.13 -14.09 -3.25
C LEU A 101 12.41 -13.54 -2.60
N LEU A 102 13.56 -13.75 -3.25
CA LEU A 102 14.84 -13.21 -2.78
C LEU A 102 14.80 -11.68 -2.78
N HIS A 103 14.25 -11.07 -3.84
CA HIS A 103 14.07 -9.62 -3.90
C HIS A 103 13.04 -9.14 -2.87
N GLU A 104 11.89 -9.82 -2.77
CA GLU A 104 10.82 -9.50 -1.81
C GLU A 104 11.32 -9.49 -0.37
N PHE A 105 11.95 -10.57 0.08
CA PHE A 105 12.47 -10.66 1.44
C PHE A 105 13.71 -9.79 1.66
N GLY A 106 14.46 -9.46 0.60
CA GLY A 106 15.51 -8.44 0.69
C GLY A 106 14.96 -7.07 1.05
N PHE A 107 13.91 -6.60 0.36
CA PHE A 107 13.23 -5.35 0.71
C PHE A 107 12.58 -5.42 2.10
N GLN A 108 11.96 -6.55 2.46
CA GLN A 108 11.41 -6.76 3.80
C GLN A 108 12.49 -6.63 4.88
N LEU A 109 13.64 -7.28 4.70
CA LEU A 109 14.73 -7.23 5.66
C LEU A 109 15.21 -5.80 5.87
N LEU A 110 15.43 -5.03 4.79
CA LEU A 110 15.81 -3.62 4.91
C LEU A 110 14.77 -2.82 5.71
N TYR A 111 13.48 -3.06 5.48
CA TYR A 111 12.42 -2.41 6.26
C TYR A 111 12.50 -2.77 7.75
N GLU A 112 12.66 -4.05 8.09
CA GLU A 112 12.76 -4.49 9.48
C GLU A 112 14.01 -3.94 10.19
N LEU A 113 15.14 -3.83 9.47
CA LEU A 113 16.34 -3.15 9.99
C LEU A 113 16.10 -1.66 10.26
N CYS A 114 15.31 -1.00 9.43
CA CYS A 114 14.94 0.40 9.66
C CYS A 114 13.95 0.58 10.83
N LEU A 115 13.29 -0.48 11.30
CA LEU A 115 12.41 -0.43 12.48
C LEU A 115 13.12 -0.77 13.78
N ASP A 116 14.18 -1.56 13.73
CA ASP A 116 14.91 -1.99 14.91
C ASP A 116 15.76 -0.84 15.50
N PRO A 117 15.68 -0.54 16.81
CA PRO A 117 16.36 0.61 17.40
C PRO A 117 17.88 0.61 17.26
N LEU A 118 18.54 -0.56 17.14
CA LEU A 118 19.99 -0.66 17.06
C LEU A 118 20.50 -0.53 15.61
N THR A 119 19.71 -1.02 14.66
CA THR A 119 20.11 -1.07 13.24
C THR A 119 19.51 0.06 12.40
N CYS A 120 18.49 0.78 12.91
CA CYS A 120 17.78 1.83 12.19
C CYS A 120 18.72 2.95 11.68
N GLY A 121 19.38 3.69 12.56
CA GLY A 121 20.24 4.83 12.16
C GLY A 121 21.29 4.44 11.11
N PRO A 122 22.13 3.43 11.38
CA PRO A 122 23.14 2.94 10.43
C PRO A 122 22.57 2.50 9.07
N THR A 123 21.41 1.83 9.08
CA THR A 123 20.76 1.38 7.84
C THR A 123 20.22 2.57 7.07
N MET A 124 19.56 3.51 7.74
CA MET A 124 19.00 4.73 7.15
C MET A 124 20.11 5.60 6.54
N ASP A 125 21.24 5.78 7.24
CA ASP A 125 22.41 6.50 6.73
C ASP A 125 22.99 5.83 5.48
N LEU A 126 23.09 4.49 5.50
CA LEU A 126 23.60 3.71 4.37
C LEU A 126 22.72 3.87 3.12
N LEU A 127 21.40 3.75 3.27
CA LEU A 127 20.43 3.85 2.18
C LEU A 127 20.32 5.28 1.61
N SER A 128 20.46 6.30 2.46
CA SER A 128 20.49 7.72 2.09
C SER A 128 21.82 8.19 1.50
N SER A 129 22.88 7.39 1.64
CA SER A 129 24.20 7.77 1.12
C SER A 129 24.20 7.95 -0.40
N LYS A 130 25.04 8.89 -0.89
CA LYS A 130 25.20 9.15 -2.34
C LYS A 130 25.65 7.93 -3.14
N LYS A 131 26.25 6.93 -2.49
CA LYS A 131 26.69 5.69 -3.13
C LYS A 131 25.48 4.85 -3.56
N TYR A 132 24.50 4.68 -2.69
CA TYR A 132 23.36 3.81 -2.94
C TYR A 132 22.15 4.57 -3.48
N GLN A 133 21.82 5.74 -2.93
CA GLN A 133 20.60 6.50 -3.25
C GLN A 133 19.37 5.58 -3.38
N PHE A 134 19.26 4.64 -2.45
CA PHE A 134 18.46 3.43 -2.63
C PHE A 134 16.97 3.75 -2.77
N PHE A 135 16.50 4.72 -1.97
CA PHE A 135 15.09 5.11 -1.87
C PHE A 135 14.45 5.46 -3.21
N VAL A 136 15.13 6.26 -4.03
CA VAL A 136 14.54 6.79 -5.26
C VAL A 136 14.82 5.88 -6.46
N ARG A 137 15.97 5.19 -6.47
CA ARG A 137 16.39 4.33 -7.58
C ARG A 137 15.34 3.27 -7.96
N HIS A 138 14.68 2.68 -6.97
CA HIS A 138 13.72 1.60 -7.21
C HIS A 138 12.30 2.07 -7.51
N LEU A 139 11.98 3.37 -7.32
CA LEU A 139 10.69 3.93 -7.68
C LEU A 139 10.45 3.90 -9.19
N ASP A 140 11.49 4.22 -9.97
CA ASP A 140 11.41 4.27 -11.43
C ASP A 140 11.47 2.90 -12.09
N THR A 141 12.11 1.92 -11.44
CA THR A 141 12.31 0.58 -12.00
C THR A 141 11.25 -0.42 -11.58
N ILE A 142 10.97 -0.56 -10.28
CA ILE A 142 9.95 -1.49 -9.77
C ILE A 142 8.65 -0.76 -9.47
N GLY A 143 8.72 0.43 -8.86
CA GLY A 143 7.56 1.14 -8.30
C GLY A 143 6.39 1.21 -9.28
N VAL A 144 6.58 1.88 -10.42
CA VAL A 144 5.53 2.12 -11.43
C VAL A 144 5.55 1.12 -12.60
N ALA A 145 6.45 0.13 -12.59
CA ALA A 145 6.48 -0.88 -13.65
C ALA A 145 5.18 -1.70 -13.70
N PRO A 146 4.70 -2.07 -14.90
CA PRO A 146 3.48 -2.86 -15.04
C PRO A 146 3.60 -4.22 -14.35
N LEU A 147 2.51 -4.68 -13.74
CA LEU A 147 2.50 -5.97 -13.07
C LEU A 147 2.60 -7.14 -14.08
N PRO A 148 3.27 -8.24 -13.71
CA PRO A 148 3.29 -9.47 -14.50
C PRO A 148 1.88 -9.96 -14.83
N LYS A 149 1.73 -10.62 -15.99
CA LYS A 149 0.44 -11.16 -16.46
C LYS A 149 -0.07 -12.27 -15.55
N ARG A 150 -1.38 -12.24 -15.26
CA ARG A 150 -2.07 -13.25 -14.42
C ARG A 150 -2.03 -14.67 -14.96
N SER A 151 -2.09 -14.84 -16.28
CA SER A 151 -2.27 -16.14 -16.93
C SER A 151 -1.07 -17.09 -16.86
N GLY A 152 0.12 -16.60 -16.50
CA GLY A 152 1.34 -17.41 -16.51
C GLY A 152 2.32 -17.18 -15.37
N ASN A 153 2.19 -16.10 -14.59
CA ASN A 153 3.22 -15.77 -13.59
C ASN A 153 2.65 -15.12 -12.33
N GLN A 154 1.66 -15.80 -11.71
CA GLN A 154 0.96 -15.27 -10.54
C GLN A 154 1.85 -15.15 -9.30
N ALA A 155 2.76 -16.11 -9.06
CA ALA A 155 3.69 -16.05 -7.94
C ALA A 155 4.61 -14.82 -8.05
N LEU A 156 5.17 -14.57 -9.24
CA LEU A 156 5.95 -13.35 -9.50
C LEU A 156 5.10 -12.10 -9.30
N ARG A 157 3.86 -12.10 -9.77
CA ARG A 157 2.94 -10.96 -9.60
C ARG A 157 2.70 -10.62 -8.12
N ILE A 158 2.39 -11.62 -7.31
CA ILE A 158 2.20 -11.49 -5.85
C ILE A 158 3.48 -10.95 -5.22
N SER A 159 4.62 -11.56 -5.52
CA SER A 159 5.91 -11.12 -4.97
C SER A 159 6.27 -9.70 -5.38
N SER A 160 6.00 -9.32 -6.63
CA SER A 160 6.23 -7.99 -7.15
C SER A 160 5.37 -6.92 -6.43
N LEU A 161 4.13 -7.25 -6.05
CA LEU A 161 3.29 -6.37 -5.22
C LEU A 161 3.88 -6.18 -3.82
N HIS A 162 4.37 -7.26 -3.19
CA HIS A 162 5.03 -7.18 -1.89
C HIS A 162 6.35 -6.42 -1.92
N GLN A 163 7.17 -6.59 -2.96
CA GLN A 163 8.40 -5.81 -3.18
C GLN A 163 8.09 -4.31 -3.18
N ARG A 164 7.08 -3.89 -3.95
CA ARG A 164 6.64 -2.49 -3.96
C ARG A 164 6.12 -2.05 -2.61
N ALA A 165 5.34 -2.88 -1.92
CA ALA A 165 4.84 -2.57 -0.60
C ALA A 165 5.97 -2.27 0.40
N TRP A 166 7.00 -3.12 0.43
CA TRP A 166 8.17 -2.94 1.28
C TRP A 166 9.00 -1.71 0.89
N LEU A 167 9.18 -1.46 -0.41
CA LEU A 167 9.81 -0.25 -0.90
C LEU A 167 9.05 1.01 -0.42
N LEU A 168 7.72 1.06 -0.60
CA LEU A 168 6.91 2.21 -0.16
C LEU A 168 6.97 2.39 1.36
N LYS A 169 6.98 1.30 2.12
CA LYS A 169 7.16 1.35 3.57
C LYS A 169 8.54 1.90 3.98
N LEU A 170 9.61 1.51 3.30
CA LEU A 170 10.96 2.06 3.51
C LEU A 170 10.99 3.57 3.28
N LEU A 171 10.40 4.02 2.18
CA LEU A 171 10.27 5.44 1.86
C LEU A 171 9.47 6.19 2.93
N ALA A 172 8.44 5.55 3.50
CA ALA A 172 7.61 6.13 4.53
C ALA A 172 8.40 6.33 5.83
N ILE A 173 9.30 5.41 6.18
CA ILE A 173 10.21 5.56 7.32
C ILE A 173 11.13 6.76 7.12
N GLU A 174 11.78 6.91 5.97
CA GLU A 174 12.64 8.07 5.68
C GLU A 174 11.86 9.39 5.79
N LEU A 175 10.67 9.47 5.18
CA LEU A 175 9.83 10.66 5.29
C LEU A 175 9.35 10.95 6.72
N HIS A 176 9.18 9.94 7.56
CA HIS A 176 8.66 10.09 8.91
C HIS A 176 9.74 10.43 9.93
N ALA A 177 10.87 9.71 9.87
CA ALA A 177 11.91 9.62 10.90
C ALA A 177 13.27 10.18 10.44
N GLY A 178 13.46 10.46 9.15
CA GLY A 178 14.70 11.06 8.64
C GLY A 178 15.03 12.36 9.38
N ASP A 179 16.26 12.45 9.88
CA ASP A 179 16.74 13.62 10.62
C ASP A 179 16.94 14.80 9.67
N MET A 180 16.04 15.77 9.72
CA MET A 180 16.08 16.96 8.88
C MET A 180 17.29 17.87 9.15
N SER A 181 18.01 17.65 10.26
CA SER A 181 19.27 18.32 10.57
C SER A 181 20.42 17.79 9.69
N SER A 182 20.39 16.50 9.33
CA SER A 182 21.34 15.87 8.42
C SER A 182 21.05 16.23 6.97
N SER A 183 22.09 16.61 6.22
CA SER A 183 21.94 16.94 4.80
C SER A 183 21.54 15.74 3.97
N SER A 184 22.01 14.53 4.28
CA SER A 184 21.69 13.32 3.50
C SER A 184 20.20 12.99 3.56
N HIS A 185 19.63 12.95 4.76
CA HIS A 185 18.21 12.66 4.98
C HIS A 185 17.29 13.74 4.42
N ARG A 186 17.67 15.01 4.58
CA ARG A 186 16.92 16.13 3.99
C ARG A 186 16.87 16.01 2.47
N ASP A 187 18.01 15.76 1.83
CA ASP A 187 18.10 15.60 0.38
C ASP A 187 17.33 14.36 -0.09
N ALA A 188 17.42 13.25 0.65
CA ALA A 188 16.65 12.02 0.38
C ALA A 188 15.14 12.28 0.45
N CYS A 189 14.64 12.91 1.53
CA CYS A 189 13.24 13.27 1.69
C CYS A 189 12.74 14.17 0.54
N GLN A 190 13.49 15.20 0.18
CA GLN A 190 13.14 16.08 -0.93
C GLN A 190 13.09 15.31 -2.26
N SER A 191 14.09 14.47 -2.52
CA SER A 191 14.15 13.65 -3.72
C SER A 191 12.97 12.67 -3.79
N ILE A 192 12.61 12.02 -2.69
CA ILE A 192 11.45 11.12 -2.61
C ILE A 192 10.16 11.86 -2.97
N LEU A 193 9.90 13.02 -2.36
CA LEU A 193 8.69 13.81 -2.61
C LEU A 193 8.64 14.33 -4.06
N ALA A 194 9.78 14.78 -4.59
CA ALA A 194 9.87 15.24 -5.97
C ALA A 194 9.55 14.11 -6.98
N HIS A 195 10.02 12.88 -6.73
CA HIS A 195 9.71 11.76 -7.63
C HIS A 195 8.25 11.28 -7.49
N LEU A 196 7.71 11.27 -6.28
CA LEU A 196 6.34 10.80 -6.03
C LEU A 196 5.26 11.78 -6.51
N PHE A 197 5.44 13.06 -6.20
CA PHE A 197 4.43 14.10 -6.40
C PHE A 197 4.77 15.10 -7.50
N GLY A 198 6.04 15.19 -7.91
CA GLY A 198 6.46 16.02 -9.03
C GLY A 198 5.86 15.54 -10.36
N ARG A 199 5.80 16.46 -11.33
CA ARG A 199 5.44 16.14 -12.72
C ARG A 199 6.74 16.02 -13.52
N GLU A 200 6.93 14.94 -14.28
CA GLU A 200 8.09 14.82 -15.18
C GLU A 200 8.03 15.93 -16.23
N ILE A 201 8.90 16.95 -16.12
CA ILE A 201 9.01 17.99 -17.14
C ILE A 201 9.70 17.38 -18.36
N ILE A 202 8.91 16.93 -19.33
CA ILE A 202 9.43 16.59 -20.65
C ILE A 202 9.73 17.91 -21.38
N GLY A 203 11.01 18.31 -21.30
CA GLY A 203 11.73 19.14 -22.27
C GLY A 203 11.06 20.43 -22.76
N ILE A 204 11.36 21.54 -22.11
CA ILE A 204 11.63 22.80 -22.84
C ILE A 204 13.00 23.27 -22.35
N GLY A 205 13.95 23.33 -23.28
CA GLY A 205 15.36 23.54 -22.99
C GLY A 205 15.62 24.84 -22.22
N THR A 206 16.44 24.74 -21.20
CA THR A 206 17.52 25.70 -20.91
C THR A 206 18.44 25.05 -19.87
N ASP A 207 19.73 25.12 -20.15
CA ASP A 207 20.80 24.52 -19.37
C ASP A 207 20.82 24.99 -17.91
N GLN A 208 20.70 24.06 -16.95
CA GLN A 208 21.42 24.08 -15.66
C GLN A 208 21.21 22.78 -14.86
N ILE A 209 22.05 21.79 -15.18
CA ILE A 209 22.80 20.89 -14.28
C ILE A 209 22.13 20.54 -12.93
N ILE A 210 21.38 19.43 -12.88
CA ILE A 210 21.59 18.31 -11.93
C ILE A 210 21.20 16.99 -12.65
N SER A 211 22.21 16.30 -13.18
CA SER A 211 22.34 14.85 -13.40
C SER A 211 21.08 13.98 -13.57
N TYR A 212 20.33 14.16 -14.66
CA TYR A 212 19.47 13.11 -15.22
C TYR A 212 20.28 12.29 -16.23
N SER A 213 20.88 11.18 -15.82
CA SER A 213 21.45 10.23 -16.79
C SER A 213 21.61 8.83 -16.20
N LEU A 214 20.70 7.92 -16.55
CA LEU A 214 20.95 6.51 -16.91
C LEU A 214 19.63 5.70 -16.88
N SER A 215 18.77 5.88 -17.88
CA SER A 215 17.69 4.90 -18.14
C SER A 215 17.18 4.87 -19.59
N LEU A 216 17.68 5.72 -20.48
CA LEU A 216 17.19 5.79 -21.86
C LEU A 216 17.97 4.88 -22.82
N GLN A 217 18.05 3.58 -22.54
CA GLN A 217 18.47 2.55 -23.50
C GLN A 217 17.90 1.21 -23.03
N ASN A 218 16.75 0.80 -23.60
CA ASN A 218 16.23 -0.59 -23.70
C ASN A 218 14.69 -0.72 -23.67
N SER A 219 13.91 0.28 -24.09
CA SER A 219 12.48 0.08 -24.32
C SER A 219 12.00 0.75 -25.60
N ALA A 220 12.52 0.26 -26.72
CA ALA A 220 11.96 0.52 -28.04
C ALA A 220 11.03 -0.65 -28.42
N GLU A 221 9.91 -0.84 -27.70
CA GLU A 221 8.82 -1.73 -28.16
C GLU A 221 7.45 -1.58 -27.45
N ALA A 222 7.30 -0.65 -26.49
CA ALA A 222 5.99 -0.36 -25.87
C ALA A 222 5.39 0.95 -26.42
N ALA A 223 5.14 1.00 -27.72
CA ALA A 223 4.37 2.09 -28.34
C ALA A 223 2.87 1.80 -28.21
N GLY A 224 2.25 2.31 -27.15
CA GLY A 224 0.81 2.31 -26.97
C GLY A 224 0.39 3.17 -25.79
N THR A 225 -0.18 4.35 -26.08
CA THR A 225 -0.77 5.32 -25.13
C THR A 225 0.18 5.91 -24.08
N ARG A 226 0.97 6.93 -24.46
CA ARG A 226 1.51 7.88 -23.47
C ARG A 226 0.36 8.67 -22.86
N SER A 227 -0.02 8.26 -21.66
CA SER A 227 -0.95 8.95 -20.76
C SER A 227 -0.46 10.38 -20.47
N ILE A 228 -1.42 11.29 -20.28
CA ILE A 228 -1.24 12.61 -19.63
C ILE A 228 -0.27 12.46 -18.45
N ASN A 229 0.68 13.39 -18.28
CA ASN A 229 1.68 13.43 -17.19
C ASN A 229 1.00 13.28 -15.81
N LYS A 230 0.87 12.03 -15.33
CA LYS A 230 0.36 11.70 -14.01
C LYS A 230 1.53 11.68 -13.04
N SER A 231 1.30 12.04 -11.78
CA SER A 231 2.31 11.89 -10.74
C SER A 231 2.49 10.40 -10.40
N LYS A 232 3.71 9.99 -10.06
CA LYS A 232 4.01 8.58 -9.75
C LYS A 232 3.18 8.04 -8.59
N VAL A 233 2.81 8.89 -7.63
CA VAL A 233 1.92 8.50 -6.53
C VAL A 233 0.55 7.99 -7.03
N LEU A 234 0.02 8.55 -8.12
CA LEU A 234 -1.24 8.10 -8.71
C LEU A 234 -1.02 6.84 -9.56
N GLU A 235 0.10 6.76 -10.29
CA GLU A 235 0.47 5.55 -11.04
C GLU A 235 0.64 4.34 -10.11
N LEU A 236 1.25 4.53 -8.93
CA LEU A 236 1.37 3.51 -7.89
C LEU A 236 0.01 3.01 -7.40
N LEU A 237 -0.99 3.87 -7.32
CA LEU A 237 -2.36 3.46 -6.99
C LEU A 237 -3.00 2.69 -8.15
N GLU A 238 -2.76 3.08 -9.40
CA GLU A 238 -3.26 2.37 -10.59
C GLU A 238 -2.66 0.97 -10.74
N VAL A 239 -1.43 0.76 -10.27
CA VAL A 239 -0.79 -0.56 -10.17
C VAL A 239 -1.60 -1.50 -9.27
N VAL A 240 -2.27 -0.99 -8.24
CA VAL A 240 -3.22 -1.76 -7.42
C VAL A 240 -4.49 -2.02 -8.25
N GLN A 241 -4.40 -3.01 -9.13
CA GLN A 241 -5.51 -3.43 -10.00
C GLN A 241 -6.58 -4.12 -9.17
N PHE A 242 -7.63 -3.39 -8.78
CA PHE A 242 -8.72 -3.95 -7.96
C PHE A 242 -9.40 -5.17 -8.57
N ARG A 243 -9.36 -5.37 -9.90
CA ARG A 243 -9.98 -6.53 -10.58
C ARG A 243 -9.56 -7.85 -9.93
N SER A 244 -10.49 -8.62 -9.39
CA SER A 244 -10.21 -9.99 -8.91
C SER A 244 -9.93 -10.95 -10.08
N PRO A 245 -9.02 -11.95 -9.93
CA PRO A 245 -8.96 -13.08 -10.86
C PRO A 245 -10.25 -13.92 -10.72
N ASP A 246 -10.98 -14.09 -11.83
CA ASP A 246 -12.19 -14.92 -12.00
C ASP A 246 -12.93 -15.36 -10.72
N THR A 247 -13.94 -14.57 -10.33
CA THR A 247 -14.92 -14.92 -9.29
C THR A 247 -16.01 -15.89 -9.77
N SER A 248 -15.83 -16.53 -10.92
CA SER A 248 -16.87 -17.31 -11.61
C SER A 248 -17.34 -18.56 -10.85
N MET A 249 -16.70 -18.91 -9.72
CA MET A 249 -17.12 -20.02 -8.86
C MET A 249 -17.21 -19.59 -7.40
N LYS A 250 -18.35 -19.04 -7.00
CA LYS A 250 -18.65 -18.88 -5.57
C LYS A 250 -18.80 -20.27 -4.95
N LEU A 251 -18.20 -20.49 -3.78
CA LEU A 251 -18.33 -21.76 -3.04
C LEU A 251 -19.81 -22.13 -2.87
N SER A 252 -20.66 -21.15 -2.58
CA SER A 252 -22.11 -21.33 -2.44
C SER A 252 -22.79 -21.85 -3.70
N GLN A 253 -22.29 -21.54 -4.90
CA GLN A 253 -22.83 -22.05 -6.16
C GLN A 253 -22.41 -23.50 -6.37
N ILE A 254 -21.16 -23.85 -6.06
CA ILE A 254 -20.66 -25.23 -6.11
C ILE A 254 -21.38 -26.09 -5.07
N ILE A 255 -21.44 -25.62 -3.82
CA ILE A 255 -22.12 -26.28 -2.71
C ILE A 255 -23.60 -26.45 -3.04
N SER A 256 -24.35 -25.42 -3.47
CA SER A 256 -25.79 -25.58 -3.78
C SER A 256 -26.15 -26.67 -4.81
N THR A 257 -25.18 -27.12 -5.60
CA THR A 257 -25.33 -28.21 -6.58
C THR A 257 -24.94 -29.58 -6.06
N LEU A 258 -24.34 -29.68 -4.88
CA LEU A 258 -23.77 -30.91 -4.32
C LEU A 258 -24.71 -31.56 -3.30
N LYS A 259 -24.65 -32.89 -3.23
CA LYS A 259 -25.41 -33.70 -2.26
C LYS A 259 -24.80 -33.65 -0.85
N TYR A 260 -23.63 -33.02 -0.68
CA TYR A 260 -22.73 -33.21 0.47
C TYR A 260 -22.36 -31.91 1.21
N ASP A 261 -23.16 -30.87 1.06
CA ASP A 261 -22.88 -29.49 1.46
C ASP A 261 -22.43 -29.31 2.90
N LEU A 262 -23.20 -29.88 3.83
CA LEU A 262 -22.95 -29.81 5.26
C LEU A 262 -21.59 -30.41 5.65
N LEU A 263 -21.07 -31.38 4.89
CA LEU A 263 -19.77 -31.99 5.15
C LEU A 263 -18.62 -31.10 4.71
N VAL A 264 -18.77 -30.41 3.58
CA VAL A 264 -17.77 -29.49 3.07
C VAL A 264 -17.64 -28.29 4.03
N GLU A 265 -18.77 -27.77 4.48
CA GLU A 265 -18.80 -26.69 5.47
C GLU A 265 -18.17 -27.11 6.79
N ASP A 266 -18.45 -28.30 7.32
CA ASP A 266 -17.83 -28.82 8.56
C ASP A 266 -16.30 -28.94 8.44
N VAL A 267 -15.79 -29.45 7.31
CA VAL A 267 -14.34 -29.57 7.06
C VAL A 267 -13.66 -28.20 7.01
N LEU A 268 -14.28 -27.23 6.33
CA LEU A 268 -13.73 -25.88 6.17
C LEU A 268 -13.92 -25.00 7.42
N ALA A 269 -14.96 -25.24 8.22
CA ALA A 269 -15.24 -24.51 9.45
C ALA A 269 -14.21 -24.80 10.55
N ASN A 270 -13.58 -25.97 10.54
CA ASN A 270 -12.55 -26.32 11.52
C ASN A 270 -11.33 -25.40 11.39
N PRO A 271 -11.04 -24.56 12.40
CA PRO A 271 -10.01 -23.54 12.28
C PRO A 271 -8.58 -24.08 12.48
N ALA A 272 -8.38 -25.36 12.79
CA ALA A 272 -7.06 -25.92 13.05
C ALA A 272 -6.14 -25.92 11.81
N ILE A 273 -4.83 -25.99 12.04
CA ILE A 273 -3.84 -26.23 11.00
C ILE A 273 -3.74 -27.73 10.67
N SER A 274 -3.24 -28.09 9.48
CA SER A 274 -3.10 -29.49 9.02
C SER A 274 -2.42 -30.38 10.06
N GLY A 275 -1.29 -29.94 10.63
CA GLY A 275 -0.57 -30.66 11.69
C GLY A 275 -1.33 -30.81 13.03
N LYS A 276 -2.45 -30.10 13.22
CA LYS A 276 -3.34 -30.21 14.40
C LYS A 276 -4.71 -30.78 14.02
N GLY A 277 -4.78 -31.54 12.93
CA GLY A 277 -6.03 -32.17 12.47
C GLY A 277 -6.97 -31.20 11.76
N GLY A 278 -6.47 -30.10 11.19
CA GLY A 278 -7.16 -29.11 10.37
C GLY A 278 -6.93 -29.27 8.86
N VAL A 279 -7.32 -28.27 8.04
CA VAL A 279 -7.01 -28.23 6.59
C VAL A 279 -6.23 -26.99 6.18
N TYR A 280 -5.78 -26.19 7.14
CA TYR A 280 -5.13 -24.92 6.88
C TYR A 280 -3.62 -24.97 7.15
N TYR A 281 -2.85 -24.13 6.48
CA TYR A 281 -1.45 -23.84 6.79
C TYR A 281 -1.18 -22.34 6.64
N TYR A 282 -0.02 -21.88 7.10
CA TYR A 282 0.43 -20.51 6.89
C TYR A 282 1.53 -20.48 5.84
N SER A 283 1.40 -19.58 4.85
CA SER A 283 2.44 -19.34 3.83
C SER A 283 3.67 -18.66 4.44
N GLU A 284 4.74 -18.50 3.67
CA GLU A 284 5.92 -17.73 4.10
C GLU A 284 5.60 -16.26 4.41
N ARG A 285 4.46 -15.76 3.89
CA ARG A 285 3.97 -14.39 4.09
C ARG A 285 3.02 -14.27 5.28
N GLY A 286 2.72 -15.38 5.96
CA GLY A 286 1.77 -15.45 7.06
C GLY A 286 0.30 -15.52 6.62
N ASP A 287 0.02 -15.75 5.34
CA ASP A 287 -1.34 -15.92 4.84
C ASP A 287 -1.87 -17.31 5.21
N ARG A 288 -3.10 -17.37 5.70
CA ARG A 288 -3.75 -18.63 6.04
C ARG A 288 -4.40 -19.24 4.80
N LEU A 289 -3.82 -20.32 4.30
CA LEU A 289 -4.22 -20.99 3.06
C LEU A 289 -4.76 -22.39 3.33
N ILE A 290 -5.53 -22.90 2.37
CA ILE A 290 -6.05 -24.27 2.39
C ILE A 290 -4.93 -25.21 1.91
N ASP A 291 -4.54 -26.16 2.74
CA ASP A 291 -3.71 -27.29 2.35
C ASP A 291 -4.56 -28.26 1.51
N LEU A 292 -4.31 -28.28 0.20
CA LEU A 292 -5.09 -29.08 -0.75
C LEU A 292 -4.94 -30.59 -0.51
N ALA A 293 -3.79 -31.05 -0.02
CA ALA A 293 -3.60 -32.46 0.31
C ALA A 293 -4.42 -32.84 1.53
N SER A 294 -4.32 -32.05 2.60
CA SER A 294 -5.12 -32.24 3.82
C SER A 294 -6.63 -32.11 3.56
N LEU A 295 -7.04 -31.16 2.71
CA LEU A 295 -8.43 -30.99 2.30
C LEU A 295 -8.94 -32.22 1.54
N ARG A 296 -8.19 -32.70 0.54
CA ARG A 296 -8.53 -33.92 -0.21
C ARG A 296 -8.74 -35.11 0.73
N ASP A 297 -7.79 -35.34 1.62
CA ASP A 297 -7.79 -36.52 2.47
C ASP A 297 -8.96 -36.48 3.48
N LYS A 298 -9.28 -35.30 4.03
CA LYS A 298 -10.45 -35.14 4.91
C LYS A 298 -11.78 -35.26 4.19
N LEU A 299 -11.92 -34.67 3.00
CA LEU A 299 -13.12 -34.82 2.19
C LEU A 299 -13.34 -36.30 1.85
N TRP A 300 -12.26 -36.99 1.44
CA TRP A 300 -12.31 -38.42 1.16
C TRP A 300 -12.77 -39.23 2.39
N GLN A 301 -12.21 -38.97 3.57
CA GLN A 301 -12.62 -39.64 4.81
C GLN A 301 -14.08 -39.40 5.16
N LYS A 302 -14.55 -38.14 5.08
CA LYS A 302 -15.95 -37.77 5.39
C LYS A 302 -16.93 -38.41 4.42
N PHE A 303 -16.67 -38.36 3.12
CA PHE A 303 -17.52 -39.00 2.11
C PHE A 303 -17.53 -40.53 2.22
N SER A 304 -16.38 -41.14 2.53
CA SER A 304 -16.28 -42.59 2.76
C SER A 304 -17.03 -43.03 4.02
N SER A 305 -17.02 -42.23 5.08
CA SER A 305 -17.70 -42.56 6.34
C SER A 305 -19.23 -42.57 6.24
N MET A 306 -19.79 -41.73 5.36
CA MET A 306 -21.24 -41.63 5.17
C MET A 306 -21.78 -42.74 4.26
N ASN A 307 -20.92 -43.34 3.45
CA ASN A 307 -21.24 -44.40 2.50
C ASN A 307 -20.26 -45.57 2.66
N PRO A 308 -20.33 -46.33 3.77
CA PRO A 308 -19.47 -47.50 3.98
C PRO A 308 -19.66 -48.59 2.89
N GLN A 309 -20.76 -48.53 2.13
CA GLN A 309 -20.99 -49.40 0.97
C GLN A 309 -20.15 -49.03 -0.27
N LEU A 310 -19.64 -47.80 -0.40
CA LEU A 310 -18.73 -47.40 -1.50
C LEU A 310 -17.42 -48.19 -1.50
N CYS A 311 -16.98 -48.70 -0.35
CA CYS A 311 -15.75 -49.49 -0.23
C CYS A 311 -15.94 -50.96 -0.61
N ASN A 312 -17.18 -51.50 -0.58
CA ASN A 312 -17.43 -52.94 -0.73
C ASN A 312 -18.47 -53.34 -1.81
N PHE A 313 -19.47 -52.51 -2.13
CA PHE A 313 -20.57 -52.84 -3.08
C PHE A 313 -21.19 -51.64 -3.84
N GLY A 314 -20.63 -50.43 -3.75
CA GLY A 314 -21.19 -49.23 -4.39
C GLY A 314 -21.13 -49.28 -5.92
N SER A 315 -22.08 -48.59 -6.57
CA SER A 315 -22.07 -48.47 -8.03
C SER A 315 -20.85 -47.64 -8.47
N GLU A 316 -20.13 -48.05 -9.50
CA GLU A 316 -18.95 -47.35 -10.03
C GLU A 316 -19.24 -45.87 -10.35
N ALA A 317 -20.50 -45.57 -10.70
CA ALA A 317 -21.01 -44.22 -10.94
C ALA A 317 -20.95 -43.32 -9.69
N GLU A 318 -21.34 -43.81 -8.50
CA GLU A 318 -21.32 -43.02 -7.26
C GLU A 318 -19.89 -42.74 -6.79
N LEU A 319 -18.96 -43.69 -6.99
CA LEU A 319 -17.55 -43.47 -6.66
C LEU A 319 -16.92 -42.40 -7.57
N ASN A 320 -17.28 -42.39 -8.85
CA ASN A 320 -16.82 -41.39 -9.80
C ASN A 320 -17.39 -40.00 -9.52
N ASP A 321 -18.66 -39.91 -9.11
CA ASP A 321 -19.31 -38.66 -8.68
C ASP A 321 -18.60 -38.02 -7.47
N VAL A 322 -18.24 -38.85 -6.47
CA VAL A 322 -17.47 -38.39 -5.30
C VAL A 322 -16.08 -37.88 -5.70
N LYS A 323 -15.38 -38.59 -6.60
CA LYS A 323 -14.07 -38.15 -7.11
C LYS A 323 -14.16 -36.83 -7.87
N GLU A 324 -15.17 -36.68 -8.73
CA GLU A 324 -15.39 -35.44 -9.49
C GLU A 324 -15.70 -34.27 -8.55
N THR A 325 -16.56 -34.49 -7.55
CA THR A 325 -16.87 -33.50 -6.52
C THR A 325 -15.62 -33.03 -5.78
N ILE A 326 -14.77 -33.96 -5.32
CA ILE A 326 -13.51 -33.60 -4.66
C ILE A 326 -12.60 -32.81 -5.61
N GLN A 327 -12.49 -33.21 -6.88
CA GLN A 327 -11.69 -32.47 -7.85
C GLN A 327 -12.21 -31.04 -8.08
N GLN A 328 -13.52 -30.85 -8.16
CA GLN A 328 -14.12 -29.52 -8.28
C GLN A 328 -13.83 -28.66 -7.04
N LEU A 329 -13.94 -29.23 -5.84
CA LEU A 329 -13.60 -28.55 -4.58
C LEU A 329 -12.10 -28.21 -4.47
N LEU A 330 -11.21 -29.08 -4.95
CA LEU A 330 -9.77 -28.80 -4.99
C LEU A 330 -9.43 -27.69 -5.98
N ARG A 331 -10.07 -27.66 -7.17
CA ARG A 331 -9.92 -26.55 -8.13
C ARG A 331 -10.41 -25.24 -7.52
N TRP A 332 -11.54 -25.26 -6.81
CA TRP A 332 -12.03 -24.12 -6.07
C TRP A 332 -11.04 -23.68 -4.99
N GLY A 333 -10.55 -24.60 -4.15
CA GLY A 333 -9.61 -24.29 -3.07
C GLY A 333 -8.28 -23.71 -3.60
N TRP A 334 -7.81 -24.20 -4.74
CA TRP A 334 -6.63 -23.66 -5.41
C TRP A 334 -6.87 -22.23 -5.93
N ASN A 335 -8.00 -21.98 -6.61
CA ASN A 335 -8.40 -20.64 -7.04
C ASN A 335 -8.59 -19.68 -5.85
N TYR A 336 -9.17 -20.18 -4.75
CA TYR A 336 -9.38 -19.44 -3.52
C TYR A 336 -8.05 -18.98 -2.91
N ASN A 337 -7.10 -19.90 -2.72
CA ASN A 337 -5.77 -19.55 -2.20
C ASN A 337 -5.09 -18.49 -3.06
N LYS A 338 -5.09 -18.70 -4.37
CA LYS A 338 -4.52 -17.78 -5.36
C LYS A 338 -5.11 -16.36 -5.29
N ASN A 339 -6.43 -16.27 -5.18
CA ASN A 339 -7.10 -14.99 -5.04
C ASN A 339 -6.81 -14.35 -3.67
N LEU A 340 -6.77 -15.14 -2.60
CA LEU A 340 -6.46 -14.67 -1.25
C LEU A 340 -5.06 -14.05 -1.20
N GLU A 341 -4.04 -14.73 -1.72
CA GLU A 341 -2.66 -14.22 -1.74
C GLU A 341 -2.53 -12.95 -2.61
N GLU A 342 -3.17 -12.89 -3.79
CA GLU A 342 -3.15 -11.66 -4.60
C GLU A 342 -3.86 -10.49 -3.89
N GLN A 343 -4.98 -10.74 -3.22
CA GLN A 343 -5.68 -9.72 -2.41
C GLN A 343 -4.86 -9.27 -1.21
N ALA A 344 -4.17 -10.19 -0.52
CA ALA A 344 -3.25 -9.86 0.57
C ALA A 344 -2.09 -8.99 0.08
N ALA A 345 -1.51 -9.31 -1.08
CA ALA A 345 -0.45 -8.52 -1.70
C ALA A 345 -0.91 -7.14 -2.15
N GLN A 346 -2.11 -7.03 -2.74
CA GLN A 346 -2.72 -5.75 -3.08
C GLN A 346 -2.98 -4.90 -1.84
N LEU A 347 -3.48 -5.50 -0.76
CA LEU A 347 -3.74 -4.80 0.50
C LEU A 347 -2.43 -4.29 1.11
N HIS A 348 -1.37 -5.12 1.07
CA HIS A 348 -0.06 -4.74 1.57
C HIS A 348 0.53 -3.57 0.76
N MET A 349 0.49 -3.64 -0.57
CA MET A 349 0.91 -2.55 -1.46
C MET A 349 0.14 -1.26 -1.17
N LEU A 350 -1.19 -1.35 -1.05
CA LEU A 350 -2.05 -0.21 -0.75
C LEU A 350 -1.74 0.40 0.64
N THR A 351 -1.37 -0.44 1.61
CA THR A 351 -0.94 0.03 2.94
C THR A 351 0.36 0.82 2.87
N GLY A 352 1.34 0.35 2.09
CA GLY A 352 2.58 1.09 1.84
C GLY A 352 2.30 2.43 1.15
N TRP A 353 1.43 2.42 0.13
CA TRP A 353 0.99 3.63 -0.56
C TRP A 353 0.30 4.63 0.36
N SER A 354 -0.62 4.17 1.22
CA SER A 354 -1.33 5.06 2.15
C SER A 354 -0.38 5.71 3.15
N GLN A 355 0.59 4.95 3.68
CA GLN A 355 1.60 5.48 4.61
C GLN A 355 2.41 6.60 3.98
N ILE A 356 2.84 6.44 2.72
CA ILE A 356 3.56 7.48 1.98
C ILE A 356 2.73 8.75 1.86
N VAL A 357 1.48 8.62 1.42
CA VAL A 357 0.59 9.78 1.25
C VAL A 357 0.33 10.47 2.58
N GLU A 358 -0.05 9.72 3.62
CA GLU A 358 -0.43 10.28 4.91
C GLU A 358 0.77 10.91 5.64
N ILE A 359 1.96 10.31 5.59
CA ILE A 359 3.17 10.90 6.16
C ILE A 359 3.59 12.14 5.38
N SER A 360 3.54 12.11 4.05
CA SER A 360 3.84 13.29 3.22
C SER A 360 2.89 14.44 3.55
N ALA A 361 1.58 14.17 3.61
CA ALA A 361 0.55 15.16 3.89
C ALA A 361 0.52 15.64 5.36
N SER A 362 1.07 14.88 6.32
CA SER A 362 1.06 15.27 7.74
C SER A 362 2.38 15.88 8.23
N ARG A 363 3.53 15.40 7.73
CA ARG A 363 4.86 15.78 8.23
C ARG A 363 5.71 16.55 7.25
N ARG A 364 5.42 16.46 5.95
CA ARG A 364 6.26 17.02 4.88
C ARG A 364 5.47 17.88 3.89
N THR A 365 4.27 18.31 4.26
CA THR A 365 3.37 19.13 3.43
C THR A 365 4.04 20.41 2.96
N SER A 366 4.90 21.00 3.81
CA SER A 366 5.63 22.22 3.49
C SER A 366 6.58 22.07 2.30
N LEU A 367 7.11 20.87 2.08
CA LEU A 367 8.03 20.51 0.99
C LEU A 367 7.30 20.14 -0.31
N LEU A 368 5.98 19.98 -0.28
CA LEU A 368 5.20 19.68 -1.48
C LEU A 368 4.94 20.96 -2.28
N GLU A 369 5.20 20.88 -3.59
CA GLU A 369 4.80 21.89 -4.56
C GLU A 369 3.31 21.73 -4.91
N ASN A 370 2.61 22.85 -5.18
CA ASN A 370 1.19 22.84 -5.58
C ASN A 370 0.29 21.96 -4.67
N ARG A 371 0.49 22.11 -3.35
CA ARG A 371 -0.09 21.26 -2.31
C ARG A 371 -1.59 20.99 -2.48
N SER A 372 -2.41 22.02 -2.68
CA SER A 372 -3.86 21.87 -2.79
C SER A 372 -4.28 21.04 -4.02
N GLU A 373 -3.57 21.16 -5.13
CA GLU A 373 -3.80 20.34 -6.33
C GLU A 373 -3.39 18.88 -6.08
N VAL A 374 -2.22 18.67 -5.48
CA VAL A 374 -1.73 17.33 -5.14
C VAL A 374 -2.69 16.62 -4.17
N LEU A 375 -3.11 17.30 -3.10
CA LEU A 375 -4.06 16.75 -2.13
C LEU A 375 -5.41 16.45 -2.76
N TYR A 376 -5.90 17.30 -3.67
CA TYR A 376 -7.13 17.05 -4.41
C TYR A 376 -7.02 15.83 -5.33
N GLN A 377 -5.96 15.72 -6.12
CA GLN A 377 -5.77 14.59 -7.04
C GLN A 377 -5.72 13.26 -6.28
N VAL A 378 -5.02 13.22 -5.15
CA VAL A 378 -4.93 12.01 -4.32
C VAL A 378 -6.26 11.70 -3.64
N LEU A 379 -6.98 12.71 -3.12
CA LEU A 379 -8.33 12.56 -2.58
C LEU A 379 -9.31 11.99 -3.62
N ASP A 380 -9.32 12.58 -4.82
CA ASP A 380 -10.22 12.20 -5.92
C ASP A 380 -9.92 10.77 -6.41
N ALA A 381 -8.64 10.40 -6.54
CA ALA A 381 -8.22 9.06 -6.89
C ALA A 381 -8.57 8.04 -5.80
N SER A 382 -8.39 8.39 -4.52
CA SER A 382 -8.74 7.53 -3.38
C SER A 382 -10.22 7.22 -3.33
N LEU A 383 -11.08 8.22 -3.53
CA LEU A 383 -12.53 8.06 -3.58
C LEU A 383 -12.96 7.22 -4.78
N THR A 384 -12.35 7.46 -5.95
CA THR A 384 -12.60 6.68 -7.17
C THR A 384 -12.27 5.20 -6.96
N ALA A 385 -11.09 4.91 -6.39
CA ALA A 385 -10.66 3.55 -6.06
C ALA A 385 -11.57 2.90 -5.01
N SER A 386 -11.95 3.64 -3.96
CA SER A 386 -12.81 3.14 -2.89
C SER A 386 -14.23 2.78 -3.35
N GLY A 387 -14.72 3.41 -4.42
CA GLY A 387 -16.03 3.12 -5.02
C GLY A 387 -15.99 1.97 -6.04
N SER A 388 -14.83 1.41 -6.35
CA SER A 388 -14.69 0.30 -7.29
C SER A 388 -15.40 -0.97 -6.77
N PRO A 389 -16.14 -1.72 -7.62
CA PRO A 389 -16.84 -2.94 -7.20
C PRO A 389 -15.89 -4.03 -6.71
N ASP A 390 -14.66 -4.05 -7.22
CA ASP A 390 -13.66 -5.05 -6.81
C ASP A 390 -12.79 -4.59 -5.61
N CYS A 391 -13.05 -3.41 -5.05
CA CYS A 391 -12.33 -2.93 -3.88
C CYS A 391 -12.88 -3.58 -2.61
N SER A 392 -12.09 -4.44 -1.98
CA SER A 392 -12.45 -5.06 -0.70
C SER A 392 -12.72 -4.04 0.41
N LEU A 393 -13.50 -4.44 1.42
CA LEU A 393 -13.81 -3.60 2.59
C LEU A 393 -12.55 -3.06 3.29
N LYS A 394 -11.51 -3.90 3.44
CA LYS A 394 -10.23 -3.51 4.07
C LYS A 394 -9.50 -2.45 3.27
N MET A 395 -9.49 -2.58 1.94
CA MET A 395 -8.86 -1.59 1.05
C MET A 395 -9.63 -0.27 1.05
N ALA A 396 -10.96 -0.32 1.00
CA ALA A 396 -11.81 0.87 1.04
C ALA A 396 -11.63 1.65 2.35
N PHE A 397 -11.43 0.95 3.47
CA PHE A 397 -11.13 1.55 4.76
C PHE A 397 -9.82 2.35 4.77
N ILE A 398 -8.78 1.85 4.08
CA ILE A 398 -7.49 2.55 3.92
C ILE A 398 -7.66 3.75 2.98
N LEU A 399 -8.30 3.58 1.83
CA LEU A 399 -8.52 4.65 0.85
C LEU A 399 -9.36 5.79 1.43
N CYS A 400 -10.40 5.47 2.19
CA CYS A 400 -11.22 6.47 2.87
C CYS A 400 -10.44 7.21 3.97
N GLN A 401 -9.51 6.54 4.65
CA GLN A 401 -8.61 7.18 5.60
C GLN A 401 -7.69 8.18 4.91
N VAL A 402 -7.07 7.80 3.78
CA VAL A 402 -6.25 8.72 2.97
C VAL A 402 -7.06 9.92 2.51
N ALA A 403 -8.27 9.68 1.99
CA ALA A 403 -9.19 10.73 1.58
C ALA A 403 -9.49 11.71 2.74
N LEU A 404 -9.77 11.19 3.94
CA LEU A 404 -9.98 12.01 5.14
C LEU A 404 -8.76 12.85 5.49
N THR A 405 -7.56 12.27 5.45
CA THR A 405 -6.29 12.99 5.71
C THR A 405 -6.08 14.11 4.69
N CYS A 406 -6.28 13.86 3.40
CA CYS A 406 -6.16 14.87 2.35
C CYS A 406 -7.19 15.99 2.52
N MET A 407 -8.45 15.65 2.82
CA MET A 407 -9.53 16.61 3.03
C MET A 407 -9.27 17.50 4.26
N ALA A 408 -8.79 16.91 5.35
CA ALA A 408 -8.39 17.65 6.55
C ALA A 408 -7.25 18.63 6.24
N LYS A 409 -6.26 18.21 5.44
CA LYS A 409 -5.14 19.08 5.05
C LYS A 409 -5.53 20.20 4.11
N LEU A 410 -6.42 19.94 3.15
CA LEU A 410 -7.02 20.99 2.32
C LEU A 410 -7.76 22.04 3.16
N ARG A 411 -8.42 21.60 4.23
CA ARG A 411 -9.06 22.51 5.20
C ARG A 411 -8.01 23.30 5.98
N ASP A 412 -6.96 22.67 6.49
CA ASP A 412 -5.87 23.37 7.20
C ASP A 412 -5.23 24.45 6.30
N GLU A 413 -5.02 24.16 5.01
CA GLU A 413 -4.42 25.11 4.06
C GLU A 413 -5.23 26.38 3.84
N ARG A 414 -6.57 26.30 3.93
CA ARG A 414 -7.41 27.50 3.85
C ARG A 414 -7.11 28.51 4.96
N PHE A 415 -6.63 28.06 6.11
CA PHE A 415 -6.37 28.93 7.26
C PHE A 415 -4.90 29.37 7.36
N LEU A 416 -4.02 28.92 6.47
CA LEU A 416 -2.62 29.34 6.41
C LEU A 416 -2.51 30.63 5.60
N CYS A 417 -2.10 31.73 6.24
CA CYS A 417 -1.84 33.01 5.55
C CYS A 417 -0.71 32.87 4.51
N PRO A 418 -0.79 33.52 3.34
CA PRO A 418 0.24 33.44 2.30
C PRO A 418 1.57 34.15 2.65
N GLY A 419 1.68 34.82 3.80
CA GLY A 419 2.87 35.58 4.18
C GLY A 419 3.85 34.75 4.99
N GLY A 420 5.05 34.50 4.44
CA GLY A 420 6.22 34.36 5.29
C GLY A 420 6.35 35.60 6.17
N PHE A 421 6.85 35.45 7.40
CA PHE A 421 6.92 36.46 8.48
C PHE A 421 7.59 37.82 8.14
N ASN A 422 7.87 38.16 6.88
CA ASN A 422 8.65 39.32 6.45
C ASN A 422 7.95 40.25 5.42
N SER A 423 6.62 40.24 5.28
CA SER A 423 5.95 41.27 4.46
C SER A 423 4.86 41.99 5.25
N ASP A 424 5.14 43.23 5.67
CA ASP A 424 4.19 44.18 6.29
C ASP A 424 3.09 44.68 5.32
N SER A 425 2.75 43.91 4.29
CA SER A 425 1.81 44.27 3.22
C SER A 425 1.14 43.04 2.57
N ALA A 426 0.78 42.01 3.34
CA ALA A 426 -0.13 40.99 2.83
C ALA A 426 -1.55 41.58 2.85
N ALA A 427 -2.08 41.95 1.68
CA ALA A 427 -3.45 42.45 1.57
C ALA A 427 -4.43 41.36 2.05
N TYR A 428 -5.47 41.74 2.80
CA TYR A 428 -6.52 40.81 3.26
C TYR A 428 -7.18 40.06 2.07
N LEU A 429 -7.11 40.66 0.87
CA LEU A 429 -7.52 40.06 -0.39
C LEU A 429 -6.64 38.89 -0.86
N ASP A 430 -5.33 38.88 -0.58
CA ASP A 430 -4.45 37.72 -0.85
C ASP A 430 -4.82 36.51 0.03
N ILE A 431 -5.43 36.76 1.20
CA ILE A 431 -5.99 35.74 2.09
C ILE A 431 -7.37 35.26 1.56
N LEU A 432 -8.13 36.12 0.88
CA LEU A 432 -9.43 35.77 0.28
C LEU A 432 -9.32 35.11 -1.10
N THR A 433 -8.25 35.38 -1.85
CA THR A 433 -7.92 34.77 -3.14
C THR A 433 -7.13 33.46 -3.00
N VAL A 434 -6.99 32.95 -1.76
CA VAL A 434 -6.38 31.66 -1.44
C VAL A 434 -6.90 30.58 -2.38
N LYS A 435 -5.97 29.73 -2.84
CA LYS A 435 -6.15 28.60 -3.78
C LYS A 435 -7.25 27.63 -3.33
N GLN A 436 -8.51 28.03 -3.47
CA GLN A 436 -9.67 27.21 -3.23
C GLN A 436 -9.85 26.26 -4.42
N LEU A 437 -10.16 25.00 -4.11
CA LEU A 437 -10.58 24.04 -5.13
C LEU A 437 -11.77 24.57 -5.93
N SER A 438 -11.73 24.39 -7.25
CA SER A 438 -12.84 24.75 -8.12
C SER A 438 -14.15 24.08 -7.69
N ASN A 439 -15.29 24.71 -7.99
CA ASN A 439 -16.60 24.11 -7.74
C ASN A 439 -16.76 22.74 -8.39
N GLY A 440 -16.19 22.54 -9.58
CA GLY A 440 -16.16 21.24 -10.26
C GLY A 440 -15.42 20.17 -9.46
N ALA A 441 -14.26 20.52 -8.87
CA ALA A 441 -13.49 19.63 -8.01
C ALA A 441 -14.27 19.25 -6.75
N CYS A 442 -14.90 20.23 -6.09
CA CYS A 442 -15.77 19.99 -4.94
C CYS A 442 -16.95 19.05 -5.28
N HIS A 443 -17.61 19.28 -6.42
CA HIS A 443 -18.70 18.40 -6.87
C HIS A 443 -18.24 16.97 -7.14
N SER A 444 -17.05 16.80 -7.74
CA SER A 444 -16.46 15.46 -7.96
C SER A 444 -16.26 14.72 -6.64
N ILE A 445 -15.71 15.41 -5.63
CA ILE A 445 -15.49 14.84 -4.28
C ILE A 445 -16.82 14.38 -3.68
N LEU A 446 -17.83 15.27 -3.62
CA LEU A 446 -19.11 14.93 -3.00
C LEU A 446 -19.80 13.77 -3.74
N PHE A 447 -19.83 13.80 -5.07
CA PHE A 447 -20.45 12.75 -5.87
C PHE A 447 -19.78 11.38 -5.62
N LYS A 448 -18.44 11.32 -5.65
CA LYS A 448 -17.70 10.07 -5.40
C LYS A 448 -17.80 9.60 -3.95
N LEU A 449 -17.85 10.53 -2.99
CA LEU A 449 -18.09 10.22 -1.59
C LEU A 449 -19.47 9.61 -1.37
N MET A 450 -20.50 10.14 -2.04
CA MET A 450 -21.85 9.60 -2.01
C MET A 450 -21.90 8.17 -2.56
N LEU A 451 -21.25 7.91 -3.70
CA LEU A 451 -21.12 6.56 -4.25
C LEU A 451 -20.37 5.62 -3.29
N SER A 452 -19.32 6.10 -2.63
CA SER A 452 -18.56 5.33 -1.64
C SER A 452 -19.42 4.98 -0.41
N ILE A 453 -20.26 5.89 0.09
CA ILE A 453 -21.17 5.65 1.22
C ILE A 453 -22.23 4.60 0.87
N LEU A 454 -22.78 4.68 -0.34
CA LEU A 454 -23.88 3.82 -0.81
C LEU A 454 -23.42 2.45 -1.35
N ARG A 455 -22.14 2.10 -1.19
CA ARG A 455 -21.61 0.79 -1.61
C ARG A 455 -22.29 -0.36 -0.86
N HIS A 456 -22.42 -1.52 -1.52
CA HIS A 456 -23.07 -2.71 -0.96
C HIS A 456 -22.35 -3.30 0.26
N GLU A 457 -21.03 -3.49 0.16
CA GLU A 457 -20.23 -4.03 1.27
C GLU A 457 -19.74 -2.90 2.16
N SER A 458 -20.20 -2.83 3.41
CA SER A 458 -19.80 -1.79 4.35
C SER A 458 -19.59 -2.32 5.76
N SER A 459 -19.02 -1.49 6.63
CA SER A 459 -18.89 -1.75 8.07
C SER A 459 -19.14 -0.47 8.84
N GLU A 460 -19.49 -0.58 10.11
CA GLU A 460 -19.67 0.59 10.97
C GLU A 460 -18.43 1.48 11.02
N ALA A 461 -17.24 0.89 11.14
CA ALA A 461 -15.98 1.63 11.17
C ALA A 461 -15.72 2.39 9.86
N LEU A 462 -16.05 1.79 8.71
CA LEU A 462 -15.95 2.46 7.41
C LEU A 462 -16.96 3.61 7.31
N ARG A 463 -18.23 3.39 7.68
CA ARG A 463 -19.28 4.43 7.64
C ARG A 463 -18.94 5.62 8.52
N ARG A 464 -18.45 5.40 9.75
CA ARG A 464 -18.00 6.48 10.65
C ARG A 464 -16.94 7.36 9.98
N ARG A 465 -15.99 6.77 9.25
CA ARG A 465 -14.96 7.53 8.51
C ARG A 465 -15.53 8.27 7.31
N GLN A 466 -16.41 7.64 6.55
CA GLN A 466 -17.06 8.28 5.41
C GLN A 466 -17.91 9.48 5.87
N TYR A 467 -18.60 9.38 7.00
CA TYR A 467 -19.33 10.50 7.60
C TYR A 467 -18.40 11.58 8.15
N ALA A 468 -17.28 11.21 8.76
CA ALA A 468 -16.25 12.19 9.17
C ALA A 468 -15.67 12.94 7.95
N LEU A 469 -15.43 12.24 6.84
CA LEU A 469 -14.99 12.82 5.58
C LEU A 469 -16.06 13.74 4.98
N LEU A 470 -17.33 13.33 5.01
CA LEU A 470 -18.46 14.15 4.55
C LEU A 470 -18.60 15.44 5.38
N LEU A 471 -18.48 15.33 6.70
CA LEU A 471 -18.47 16.48 7.59
C LEU A 471 -17.28 17.40 7.29
N SER A 472 -16.08 16.84 7.12
CA SER A 472 -14.88 17.61 6.79
C SER A 472 -15.01 18.31 5.43
N TYR A 473 -15.65 17.67 4.44
CA TYR A 473 -15.99 18.28 3.16
C TYR A 473 -16.95 19.46 3.34
N PHE A 474 -18.03 19.30 4.10
CA PHE A 474 -18.96 20.41 4.32
C PHE A 474 -18.30 21.58 5.06
N GLN A 475 -17.48 21.30 6.06
CA GLN A 475 -16.71 22.34 6.77
C GLN A 475 -15.74 23.06 5.84
N TYR A 476 -15.10 22.34 4.92
CA TYR A 476 -14.27 22.97 3.88
C TYR A 476 -15.13 23.83 2.95
N CYS A 477 -16.31 23.36 2.53
CA CYS A 477 -17.21 24.13 1.69
C CYS A 477 -17.96 25.24 2.42
N GLN A 478 -17.78 25.45 3.73
CA GLN A 478 -18.38 26.59 4.43
C GLN A 478 -17.77 27.90 3.95
N HIS A 479 -18.56 28.97 4.09
CA HIS A 479 -18.13 30.31 3.72
C HIS A 479 -16.90 30.70 4.56
N PHE A 480 -15.88 31.29 3.92
CA PHE A 480 -14.63 31.72 4.59
C PHE A 480 -14.85 32.75 5.70
N LEU A 481 -15.98 33.43 5.60
CA LEU A 481 -16.44 34.45 6.52
C LEU A 481 -17.55 33.82 7.33
N ASP A 482 -17.41 33.86 8.65
CA ASP A 482 -18.48 33.49 9.56
C ASP A 482 -19.76 34.25 9.13
N PRO A 483 -20.89 33.55 8.88
CA PRO A 483 -22.14 34.20 8.50
C PRO A 483 -22.62 35.24 9.53
N ASP A 484 -22.09 35.19 10.76
CA ASP A 484 -22.37 36.16 11.82
C ASP A 484 -21.51 37.43 11.73
N VAL A 485 -20.53 37.49 10.82
CA VAL A 485 -19.73 38.71 10.58
C VAL A 485 -20.54 39.67 9.69
N PRO A 486 -20.90 40.87 10.19
CA PRO A 486 -21.68 41.82 9.42
C PRO A 486 -20.94 42.25 8.14
N LYS A 487 -21.66 42.31 7.02
CA LYS A 487 -21.12 42.76 5.72
C LYS A 487 -20.43 44.13 5.79
N SER A 488 -20.87 44.99 6.70
CA SER A 488 -20.26 46.29 6.97
C SER A 488 -18.85 46.21 7.56
N VAL A 489 -18.54 45.18 8.35
CA VAL A 489 -17.18 44.95 8.91
C VAL A 489 -16.22 44.50 7.81
N LEU A 490 -16.69 43.68 6.88
CA LEU A 490 -15.91 43.23 5.73
C LEU A 490 -15.65 44.36 4.74
N GLN A 491 -16.66 45.20 4.48
CA GLN A 491 -16.48 46.41 3.67
C GLN A 491 -15.51 47.41 4.30
N LEU A 492 -15.43 47.48 5.64
CA LEU A 492 -14.51 48.38 6.34
C LEU A 492 -13.04 47.91 6.28
N LEU A 493 -12.81 46.59 6.18
CA LEU A 493 -11.47 46.00 6.08
C LEU A 493 -10.89 46.05 4.66
N LEU A 494 -11.74 46.33 3.65
CA LEU A 494 -11.40 46.38 2.22
C LEU A 494 -11.32 47.83 1.67
N LEU A 495 -11.21 48.82 2.55
CA LEU A 495 -11.37 50.24 2.21
C LEU A 495 -10.22 50.86 1.38
N ASP A 496 -9.10 50.16 1.17
CA ASP A 496 -7.93 50.77 0.52
C ASP A 496 -7.83 50.56 -1.01
N ASP A 497 -8.61 49.68 -1.66
CA ASP A 497 -8.51 49.42 -3.12
C ASP A 497 -9.89 49.20 -3.82
N GLN A 498 -10.77 50.21 -3.77
CA GLN A 498 -12.22 50.07 -4.00
C GLN A 498 -12.76 49.74 -5.42
N GLU A 499 -12.00 49.78 -6.52
CA GLU A 499 -12.62 49.58 -7.86
C GLU A 499 -12.48 48.15 -8.44
N SER A 500 -11.46 47.39 -8.03
CA SER A 500 -11.25 46.01 -8.50
C SER A 500 -11.77 44.97 -7.48
N GLU A 501 -11.70 45.28 -6.18
CA GLU A 501 -11.88 44.31 -5.10
C GLU A 501 -13.36 43.96 -4.82
N ASP A 502 -14.28 44.89 -5.06
CA ASP A 502 -15.73 44.65 -4.92
C ASP A 502 -16.26 43.63 -5.94
N LEU A 503 -15.63 43.57 -7.14
CA LEU A 503 -16.01 42.64 -8.20
C LEU A 503 -15.65 41.19 -7.83
N ASP A 504 -14.51 40.99 -7.18
CA ASP A 504 -14.01 39.68 -6.77
C ASP A 504 -14.81 39.11 -5.58
N LEU A 505 -15.20 39.94 -4.62
CA LEU A 505 -16.05 39.51 -3.50
C LEU A 505 -17.46 39.10 -3.96
N HIS A 506 -18.06 39.83 -4.90
CA HIS A 506 -19.34 39.45 -5.50
C HIS A 506 -19.27 38.13 -6.28
N LYS A 507 -18.16 37.91 -6.99
CA LYS A 507 -17.89 36.65 -7.71
C LYS A 507 -17.75 35.47 -6.74
N ILE A 508 -16.98 35.61 -5.66
CA ILE A 508 -16.80 34.59 -4.62
C ILE A 508 -18.14 34.21 -4.00
N ASN A 509 -18.96 35.19 -3.63
CA ASN A 509 -20.30 34.96 -3.06
C ASN A 509 -21.21 34.17 -4.02
N LYS A 510 -21.16 34.50 -5.32
CA LYS A 510 -21.94 33.80 -6.35
C LYS A 510 -21.47 32.35 -6.52
N GLU A 511 -20.16 32.13 -6.66
CA GLU A 511 -19.58 30.78 -6.78
C GLU A 511 -19.90 29.92 -5.55
N GLN A 512 -19.88 30.51 -4.36
CA GLN A 512 -20.23 29.84 -3.12
C GLN A 512 -21.72 29.46 -3.03
N ALA A 513 -22.61 30.33 -3.50
CA ALA A 513 -24.05 30.03 -3.58
C ALA A 513 -24.35 28.92 -4.60
N GLU A 514 -23.64 28.91 -5.73
CA GLU A 514 -23.73 27.85 -6.74
C GLU A 514 -23.26 26.50 -6.19
N LEU A 515 -22.14 26.47 -5.48
CA LEU A 515 -21.62 25.28 -4.80
C LEU A 515 -22.61 24.72 -3.78
N ALA A 516 -23.19 25.58 -2.94
CA ALA A 516 -24.19 25.16 -1.96
C ALA A 516 -25.44 24.55 -2.63
N ARG A 517 -25.92 25.17 -3.71
CA ARG A 517 -27.08 24.69 -4.47
C ARG A 517 -26.81 23.32 -5.12
N ALA A 518 -25.63 23.14 -5.69
CA ALA A 518 -25.23 21.88 -6.32
C ALA A 518 -25.02 20.76 -5.27
N ASN A 519 -24.36 21.06 -4.16
CA ASN A 519 -24.23 20.13 -3.03
C ASN A 519 -25.61 19.64 -2.54
N PHE A 520 -26.54 20.57 -2.33
CA PHE A 520 -27.92 20.23 -1.96
C PHE A 520 -28.61 19.34 -3.01
N SER A 521 -28.42 19.63 -4.30
CA SER A 521 -29.00 18.81 -5.37
C SER A 521 -28.46 17.39 -5.41
N ILE A 522 -27.18 17.17 -5.10
CA ILE A 522 -26.59 15.83 -5.05
C ILE A 522 -27.19 15.05 -3.87
N LEU A 523 -27.19 15.64 -2.67
CA LEU A 523 -27.75 15.02 -1.47
C LEU A 523 -29.23 14.70 -1.62
N ARG A 524 -30.00 15.60 -2.24
CA ARG A 524 -31.43 15.40 -2.45
C ARG A 524 -31.75 14.20 -3.33
N LYS A 525 -30.91 13.90 -4.33
CA LYS A 525 -31.11 12.73 -5.21
C LYS A 525 -30.94 11.42 -4.46
N GLU A 526 -30.00 11.38 -3.53
CA GLU A 526 -29.64 10.17 -2.76
C GLU A 526 -30.27 10.12 -1.36
N ALA A 527 -31.18 11.07 -1.04
CA ALA A 527 -31.68 11.28 0.31
C ALA A 527 -32.38 10.05 0.88
N GLN A 528 -33.20 9.35 0.08
CA GLN A 528 -33.89 8.14 0.55
C GLN A 528 -32.90 7.02 0.88
N SER A 529 -31.97 6.74 -0.04
CA SER A 529 -30.96 5.69 0.16
C SER A 529 -30.04 5.97 1.35
N LEU A 530 -29.71 7.24 1.60
CA LEU A 530 -28.99 7.66 2.81
C LEU A 530 -29.83 7.46 4.08
N LEU A 531 -31.12 7.83 4.05
CA LEU A 531 -32.02 7.67 5.20
C LEU A 531 -32.25 6.20 5.53
N ASP A 532 -32.36 5.33 4.54
CA ASP A 532 -32.47 3.89 4.75
C ASP A 532 -31.19 3.36 5.43
N LEU A 533 -30.01 3.77 4.94
CA LEU A 533 -28.71 3.36 5.49
C LEU A 533 -28.46 3.86 6.93
N VAL A 534 -28.89 5.09 7.24
CA VAL A 534 -28.74 5.71 8.57
C VAL A 534 -29.84 5.27 9.53
N GLY A 535 -31.06 5.06 9.02
CA GLY A 535 -32.22 4.56 9.77
C GLY A 535 -31.99 3.15 10.30
N ASP A 536 -31.37 2.28 9.50
CA ASP A 536 -30.91 0.97 9.94
C ASP A 536 -29.88 1.05 11.08
N MET A 537 -29.05 2.11 11.12
CA MET A 537 -28.08 2.32 12.20
C MET A 537 -28.74 2.80 13.50
N PHE A 538 -29.84 3.57 13.41
CA PHE A 538 -30.65 3.98 14.57
C PHE A 538 -31.46 2.82 15.14
N LEU A 539 -31.91 1.88 14.31
CA LEU A 539 -32.58 0.64 14.76
C LEU A 539 -31.62 -0.31 15.51
N VAL A 540 -30.34 -0.36 15.13
CA VAL A 540 -29.30 -1.16 15.81
C VAL A 540 -28.79 -0.52 17.12
N LEU A 541 -29.03 0.77 17.34
CA LEU A 541 -28.74 1.45 18.61
C LEU A 541 -29.91 1.37 19.62
N ILE A 542 -31.08 0.88 19.19
CA ILE A 542 -32.30 0.78 20.00
C ILE A 542 -32.67 -0.69 20.33
N ILE A 543 -32.03 -1.67 19.68
CA ILE A 543 -32.06 -3.10 20.06
C ILE A 543 -30.76 -3.44 20.79
#